data_AF-A0A661FCP6-F1
#
_entry.id   AF-A0A661FCP6-F1
#
_cell.length_a   1.000
_cell.length_b   1.000
_cell.length_c   1.000
_cell.angle_alpha   90.00
_cell.angle_beta   90.00
_cell.angle_gamma   90.00
#
_symmetry.space_group_name_H-M   'P 1'
#
loop_
_entity.id
_entity.type
_entity.pdbx_description
1 polymer ?
#
loop_
_entity_poly.entity_id
_entity_poly.type
_entity_poly.pdbx_seq_one_letter_code
_entity_poly.pdbx_strand_id
1 'polypeptide(L)'
;MRVDLETKQMAERASAALGCSSLTEYITRLIRENSPEIIQQQTDIKLSNQQFEHFIGLCEDVTLKPSNKILTAAKRLDNDGLMLK
;
A
#
# COMPACT_ATOMS: atom_id res chain seq x y z
N MET A 1 -2.60 14.58 18.71
CA MET A 1 -1.24 14.35 18.17
C MET A 1 -0.28 15.23 18.94
N ARG A 2 0.87 14.71 19.38
CA ARG A 2 1.92 15.51 20.01
C ARG A 2 2.97 15.82 18.95
N VAL A 3 3.24 17.10 18.73
CA VAL A 3 4.27 17.60 17.82
C VAL A 3 5.15 18.60 18.59
N ASP A 4 6.35 18.85 18.10
CA ASP A 4 7.21 19.89 18.63
C ASP A 4 6.63 21.30 18.35
N LEU A 5 7.19 22.29 19.04
CA LEU A 5 6.70 23.67 18.99
C LEU A 5 6.86 24.29 17.59
N GLU A 6 7.98 24.01 16.91
CA GLU A 6 8.28 24.59 15.60
C GLU A 6 7.29 24.07 14.55
N THR A 7 7.05 22.76 14.52
CA THR A 7 6.05 22.13 13.66
C THR A 7 4.66 22.69 13.91
N LYS A 8 4.28 22.88 15.18
CA LYS A 8 2.98 23.47 15.54
C LYS A 8 2.84 24.89 14.99
N GLN A 9 3.83 25.74 15.22
CA GLN A 9 3.79 27.13 14.76
C GLN A 9 3.75 27.23 13.22
N MET A 10 4.49 26.36 12.53
CA MET A 10 4.45 26.28 11.07
C MET A 10 3.06 25.89 10.57
N ALA A 11 2.44 24.88 11.18
CA ALA A 11 1.09 24.44 10.81
C ALA A 11 0.02 25.48 11.13
N GLU A 12 0.15 26.22 12.23
CA GLU A 12 -0.76 27.34 12.59
C GLU A 12 -0.67 28.47 11.57
N ARG A 13 0.54 28.87 11.15
CA ARG A 13 0.73 29.88 10.10
C ARG A 13 0.12 29.43 8.77
N ALA A 14 0.35 28.18 8.37
CA ALA A 14 -0.22 27.62 7.15
C ALA A 14 -1.76 27.54 7.20
N SER A 15 -2.30 27.08 8.33
CA SER A 15 -3.75 27.06 8.59
C SER A 15 -4.37 28.44 8.42
N ALA A 16 -3.77 29.48 9.02
CA ALA A 16 -4.25 30.85 8.92
C ALA A 16 -4.15 31.40 7.49
N ALA A 17 -3.03 31.17 6.80
CA ALA A 17 -2.81 31.61 5.42
C ALA A 17 -3.80 30.98 4.42
N LEU A 18 -4.21 29.73 4.67
CA LEU A 18 -5.17 29.01 3.85
C LEU A 18 -6.64 29.23 4.27
N GLY A 19 -6.88 30.08 5.27
CA GLY A 19 -8.22 30.42 5.75
C GLY A 19 -8.95 29.26 6.44
N CYS A 20 -8.23 28.27 6.97
CA CYS A 20 -8.84 27.20 7.75
C CYS A 20 -9.38 27.75 9.08
N SER A 21 -10.55 27.26 9.49
CA SER A 21 -11.22 27.65 10.75
C SER A 21 -10.44 27.22 12.00
N SER A 22 -9.60 26.19 11.88
CA SER A 22 -8.76 25.68 12.97
C SER A 22 -7.56 24.90 12.45
N LEU A 23 -6.54 24.76 13.30
CA LEU A 23 -5.41 23.86 13.06
C LEU A 23 -5.88 22.41 12.81
N THR A 24 -6.94 21.96 13.51
CA THR A 24 -7.51 20.62 13.32
C THR A 24 -8.08 20.43 11.91
N GLU A 25 -8.77 21.43 11.37
CA GLU A 25 -9.27 21.40 10.00
C GLU A 25 -8.11 21.28 8.99
N TYR A 26 -7.08 22.11 9.16
CA TYR A 26 -5.89 22.08 8.32
C TYR A 26 -5.22 20.70 8.30
N ILE A 27 -4.96 20.12 9.48
CA ILE A 27 -4.34 18.79 9.59
C ILE A 27 -5.25 17.70 9.02
N THR A 28 -6.57 17.77 9.27
CA THR A 28 -7.52 16.79 8.72
C THR A 28 -7.55 16.84 7.20
N ARG A 29 -7.48 18.04 6.61
CA ARG A 29 -7.40 18.22 5.17
C ARG A 29 -6.13 17.58 4.59
N LEU A 30 -4.96 17.86 5.17
CA LEU A 30 -3.70 17.24 4.74
C LEU A 30 -3.73 15.71 4.80
N ILE A 31 -4.31 15.14 5.86
CA ILE A 31 -4.47 13.68 5.99
C ILE A 31 -5.33 13.15 4.86
N ARG A 32 -6.47 13.79 4.57
CA ARG A 32 -7.38 13.37 3.48
C ARG A 32 -6.75 13.49 2.10
N GLU A 33 -5.89 14.49 1.89
CA GLU A 33 -5.18 14.70 0.63
C GLU A 33 -4.05 13.68 0.42
N ASN A 34 -3.25 13.41 1.44
CA ASN A 34 -2.06 12.56 1.31
C ASN A 34 -2.34 11.05 1.52
N SER A 35 -3.25 10.69 2.43
CA SER A 35 -3.46 9.28 2.82
C SER A 35 -3.86 8.38 1.65
N PRO A 36 -4.76 8.79 0.72
CA PRO A 36 -5.14 7.94 -0.41
C PRO A 36 -3.94 7.56 -1.29
N GLU A 37 -3.03 8.50 -1.54
CA GLU A 37 -1.84 8.25 -2.36
C GLU A 37 -0.92 7.22 -1.70
N ILE A 38 -0.64 7.39 -0.40
CA ILE A 38 0.21 6.46 0.35
C ILE A 38 -0.41 5.07 0.42
N ILE A 39 -1.72 4.98 0.67
CA ILE A 39 -2.42 3.70 0.66
C ILE A 39 -2.27 3.05 -0.72
N GLN A 40 -2.54 3.79 -1.79
CA GLN A 40 -2.43 3.27 -3.15
C GLN A 40 -1.02 2.75 -3.46
N GLN A 41 0.03 3.49 -3.07
CA GLN A 41 1.41 3.08 -3.30
C GLN A 41 1.78 1.77 -2.58
N GLN A 42 1.13 1.46 -1.46
CA GLN A 42 1.38 0.25 -0.69
C GLN A 42 0.46 -0.92 -1.07
N THR A 43 -0.74 -0.63 -1.58
CA THR A 43 -1.73 -1.66 -1.93
C THR A 43 -1.70 -2.06 -3.39
N ASP A 44 -1.25 -1.18 -4.27
CA ASP A 44 -1.35 -1.37 -5.72
C ASP A 44 0.02 -1.65 -6.31
N ILE A 45 0.07 -2.65 -7.19
CA ILE A 45 1.22 -2.89 -8.06
C ILE A 45 0.90 -2.29 -9.43
N LYS A 46 1.65 -1.26 -9.83
CA LYS A 46 1.56 -0.70 -11.18
C LYS A 46 2.50 -1.46 -12.11
N LEU A 47 1.94 -2.14 -13.10
CA LEU A 47 2.67 -2.89 -14.12
C LEU A 47 2.69 -2.09 -15.43
N SER A 48 3.79 -2.18 -16.17
CA SER A 48 3.76 -1.78 -17.58
C SER A 48 2.88 -2.72 -18.39
N ASN A 49 2.38 -2.29 -19.56
CA ASN A 49 1.59 -3.16 -20.43
C ASN A 49 2.34 -4.47 -20.73
N GLN A 50 3.64 -4.41 -21.01
CA GLN A 50 4.43 -5.61 -21.26
C GLN A 50 4.50 -6.56 -20.05
N GLN A 51 4.65 -6.02 -18.83
CA GLN A 51 4.64 -6.83 -17.61
C GLN A 51 3.28 -7.46 -17.35
N PHE A 52 2.21 -6.70 -17.61
CA PHE A 52 0.84 -7.16 -17.47
C PHE A 52 0.52 -8.29 -18.46
N GLU A 53 0.80 -8.11 -19.75
CA GLU A 53 0.60 -9.15 -20.79
C GLU A 53 1.42 -10.41 -20.47
N HIS A 54 2.67 -10.24 -20.03
CA HIS A 54 3.49 -11.38 -19.61
C HIS A 54 2.88 -12.13 -18.42
N PHE A 55 2.39 -11.40 -17.41
CA PHE A 55 1.72 -11.98 -16.26
C PHE A 55 0.47 -12.76 -16.67
N ILE A 56 -0.40 -12.17 -17.49
CA ILE A 56 -1.61 -12.84 -17.99
C ILE A 56 -1.27 -14.09 -18.78
N GLY A 57 -0.28 -14.02 -19.69
CA GLY A 57 0.17 -15.19 -20.45
C GLY A 57 0.66 -16.33 -19.56
N LEU A 58 1.33 -16.03 -18.43
CA LEU A 58 1.72 -17.04 -17.45
C LEU A 58 0.52 -17.59 -16.66
N CYS A 59 -0.48 -16.77 -16.35
CA CYS A 59 -1.70 -17.22 -15.66
C CYS A 59 -2.54 -18.16 -16.53
N GLU A 60 -2.55 -17.95 -17.85
CA GLU A 60 -3.32 -18.73 -18.81
C GLU A 60 -2.58 -19.99 -19.30
N ASP A 61 -1.27 -20.10 -19.04
CA ASP A 61 -0.48 -21.27 -19.42
C ASP A 61 -0.73 -22.46 -18.47
N VAL A 62 -1.64 -23.33 -18.90
CA VAL A 62 -2.00 -24.59 -18.21
C VAL A 62 -0.88 -25.64 -18.19
N THR A 63 0.23 -25.42 -18.91
CA THR A 63 1.36 -26.36 -18.95
C THR A 63 2.37 -26.12 -17.83
N LEU A 64 2.37 -24.92 -17.23
CA LEU A 64 3.28 -24.57 -16.14
C LEU A 64 2.99 -25.40 -14.89
N LYS A 65 4.05 -25.96 -14.32
CA LYS A 65 4.00 -26.69 -13.05
C LYS A 65 4.93 -26.04 -12.03
N PRO A 66 4.51 -25.94 -10.74
CA PRO A 66 5.39 -25.45 -9.69
C PRO A 66 6.67 -26.27 -9.60
N SER A 67 7.80 -25.61 -9.32
CA SER A 67 9.07 -26.31 -9.11
C SER A 67 9.01 -27.25 -7.90
N ASN A 68 9.89 -28.26 -7.87
CA ASN A 68 9.99 -29.18 -6.73
C ASN A 68 10.17 -28.45 -5.39
N LYS A 69 10.88 -27.32 -5.37
CA LYS A 69 11.06 -26.50 -4.15
C LYS A 69 9.73 -25.94 -3.63
N ILE A 70 8.89 -25.42 -4.52
CA ILE A 70 7.56 -24.89 -4.17
C ILE A 70 6.67 -26.03 -3.67
N LEU A 71 6.67 -27.18 -4.35
CA LEU A 71 5.91 -28.36 -3.94
C LEU A 71 6.34 -28.89 -2.56
N THR A 72 7.64 -28.90 -2.26
CA THR A 72 8.14 -29.29 -0.93
C THR A 72 7.72 -28.30 0.14
N ALA A 73 7.76 -26.99 -0.14
CA ALA A 73 7.32 -25.97 0.81
C ALA A 73 5.81 -26.07 1.10
N ALA A 74 4.98 -26.26 0.07
CA ALA A 74 3.55 -26.48 0.22
C ALA A 74 3.23 -27.69 1.11
N LYS A 75 3.89 -28.83 0.86
CA LYS A 75 3.75 -30.03 1.71
C LYS A 75 4.12 -29.80 3.17
N ARG A 76 5.07 -28.90 3.46
CA ARG A 76 5.41 -28.54 4.85
C ARG A 76 4.31 -27.72 5.50
N LEU A 77 3.77 -26.72 4.79
CA LEU A 77 2.64 -25.91 5.28
C LEU A 77 1.40 -26.76 5.59
N ASP A 78 1.12 -27.76 4.73
CA ASP A 78 0.03 -28.72 4.94
C ASP A 78 0.26 -29.54 6.22
N ASN A 79 1.47 -30.05 6.43
CA ASN A 79 1.82 -30.80 7.65
C ASN A 79 1.76 -29.94 8.92
N ASP A 80 2.03 -28.64 8.80
CA ASP A 80 1.99 -27.67 9.91
C ASP A 80 0.57 -27.15 10.21
N GLY A 81 -0.45 -27.63 9.48
CA GLY A 81 -1.86 -27.25 9.68
C GLY A 81 -2.25 -25.88 9.10
N LEU A 82 -1.36 -25.26 8.31
CA LEU A 82 -1.55 -23.96 7.66
C LEU A 82 -2.02 -24.11 6.21
N MET A 83 -3.02 -24.97 6.00
CA MET A 83 -3.54 -25.34 4.68
C MET A 83 -3.94 -24.11 3.85
N LEU A 84 -3.35 -23.98 2.66
CA LEU A 84 -3.87 -23.12 1.59
C LEU A 84 -5.05 -23.87 0.96
N LYS A 85 -6.28 -23.56 1.39
CA LYS A 85 -7.51 -24.05 0.77
C LYS A 85 -7.78 -23.38 -0.58
#